data_AF-A0A3D5QB12-F1
#
_entry.id   AF-A0A3D5QB12-F1
#
_cell.length_a   1.000
_cell.length_b   1.000
_cell.length_c   1.000
_cell.angle_alpha   90.00
_cell.angle_beta   90.00
_cell.angle_gamma   90.00
#
_symmetry.space_group_name_H-M   'P 1'
#
loop_
_entity.id
_entity.type
_entity.pdbx_description
1 polymer ?
#
loop_
_entity_poly.entity_id
_entity_poly.type
_entity_poly.pdbx_seq_one_letter_code
_entity_poly.pdbx_strand_id
1 'polypeptide(L)'
;KKFGKDLQKFCQSCHEKDELADKTAIKTSHPMDVKPDIKTNLFLQDDKIICATCHEPHKTTKGMIADSSRENICFVCHDSQSAVTGTEHNMTNIDYVNEELKKKSKENVCYVCHKPHNFSEDVNFMWAFKQKTDEPFAFEICFNCHSDEGAGYKKVPEVYDHDKIFKIFPYREHYKEYLYSNEGEVSAAGSITCQTCHNPHVWKEGAENLHFTENTDGDEKNSFLKQKVSGKFCTVCHGEEGKTLFDKYHDKNYRDGREKKLNEKELLKRLYEIRERLEGMKQNE
;
A
#
# COMPACT_ATOMS: atom_id res chain seq x y z
N LYS A 1 1.48 11.54 40.20
CA LYS A 1 1.61 13.02 40.39
C LYS A 1 2.45 13.68 39.28
N LYS A 2 3.66 13.18 38.96
CA LYS A 2 4.56 13.74 37.92
C LYS A 2 3.92 13.93 36.53
N PHE A 3 3.11 12.97 36.07
CA PHE A 3 2.51 12.99 34.72
C PHE A 3 1.01 13.31 34.67
N GLY A 4 0.40 13.66 35.81
CA GLY A 4 -1.04 13.93 35.86
C GLY A 4 -1.89 12.80 35.29
N LYS A 5 -2.72 13.13 34.28
CA LYS A 5 -3.55 12.19 33.51
C LYS A 5 -2.97 11.87 32.12
N ASP A 6 -1.77 12.35 31.80
CA ASP A 6 -1.14 12.15 30.50
C ASP A 6 -0.53 10.74 30.42
N LEU A 7 -1.35 9.78 30.01
CA LEU A 7 -0.94 8.37 29.94
C LEU A 7 0.06 8.12 28.82
N GLN A 8 0.02 8.92 27.75
CA GLN A 8 1.01 8.87 26.67
C GLN A 8 2.42 9.16 27.19
N LYS A 9 2.60 10.29 27.90
CA LYS A 9 3.90 10.64 28.51
C LYS A 9 4.30 9.68 29.61
N PHE A 10 3.33 9.12 30.35
CA PHE A 10 3.61 8.11 31.36
C PHE A 10 4.25 6.87 30.74
N CYS A 11 3.68 6.33 29.66
CA CYS A 11 4.26 5.20 28.94
C CYS A 11 5.66 5.53 28.40
N GLN A 12 5.81 6.69 27.76
CA GLN A 12 7.08 7.15 27.19
C GLN A 12 8.18 7.31 28.25
N SER A 13 7.83 7.72 29.48
CA SER A 13 8.83 7.88 30.55
C SER A 13 9.55 6.60 30.99
N CYS A 14 9.07 5.43 30.55
CA CYS A 14 9.76 4.15 30.70
C CYS A 14 10.17 3.54 29.35
N HIS A 15 9.33 3.70 28.32
CA HIS A 15 9.51 3.09 27.00
C HIS A 15 10.22 4.02 25.99
N GLU A 16 11.21 4.75 26.48
CA GLU A 16 12.13 5.56 25.68
C GLU A 16 13.55 5.01 25.75
N LYS A 17 14.38 5.46 24.80
CA LYS A 17 15.80 5.07 24.78
C LYS A 17 16.48 5.56 26.05
N ASP A 18 17.31 4.71 26.64
CA ASP A 18 18.07 4.98 27.88
C ASP A 18 17.20 5.13 29.16
N GLU A 19 15.91 4.78 29.10
CA GLU A 19 15.00 4.73 30.24
C GLU A 19 14.81 3.29 30.78
N LEU A 20 14.01 3.14 31.84
CA LEU A 20 13.83 1.88 32.58
C LEU A 20 13.45 0.67 31.70
N ALA A 21 12.71 0.89 30.61
CA ALA A 21 12.26 -0.14 29.67
C ALA A 21 12.81 0.09 28.26
N ASP A 22 14.06 0.55 28.14
CA ASP A 22 14.80 0.80 26.89
C ASP A 22 14.74 -0.34 25.85
N LYS A 23 14.76 -1.60 26.31
CA LYS A 23 14.64 -2.79 25.45
C LYS A 23 13.31 -2.87 24.70
N THR A 24 12.32 -2.12 25.19
CA THR A 24 11.00 -1.98 24.60
C THR A 24 10.73 -0.53 24.18
N ALA A 25 11.79 0.26 23.97
CA ALA A 25 11.65 1.60 23.42
C ALA A 25 10.89 1.52 22.09
N ILE A 26 9.90 2.40 21.93
CA ILE A 26 8.99 2.38 20.80
C ILE A 26 9.19 3.61 19.92
N LYS A 27 9.56 3.38 18.66
CA LYS A 27 9.34 4.35 17.58
C LYS A 27 8.09 3.95 16.82
N THR A 28 7.16 4.87 16.61
CA THR A 28 5.96 4.62 15.79
C THR A 28 5.81 5.67 14.70
N SER A 29 5.35 5.25 13.52
CA SER A 29 4.95 6.13 12.41
C SER A 29 3.44 6.14 12.22
N HIS A 30 2.69 5.39 13.05
CA HIS A 30 1.25 5.55 13.11
C HIS A 30 0.94 6.93 13.75
N PRO A 31 -0.04 7.69 13.23
CA PRO A 31 -0.47 8.92 13.88
C PRO A 31 -0.87 8.69 15.35
N MET A 32 -0.24 9.43 16.27
CA MET A 32 -0.49 9.40 17.72
C MET A 32 -0.85 10.80 18.22
N ASP A 33 -1.56 10.90 19.35
CA ASP A 33 -2.09 12.16 19.90
C ASP A 33 -3.01 12.91 18.91
N VAL A 34 -3.65 12.15 18.01
CA VAL A 34 -4.63 12.64 17.02
C VAL A 34 -6.00 12.07 17.30
N LYS A 35 -7.04 12.83 16.96
CA LYS A 35 -8.43 12.36 17.00
C LYS A 35 -8.70 11.50 15.76
N PRO A 36 -9.21 10.27 15.89
CA PRO A 36 -9.61 9.48 14.73
C PRO A 36 -10.84 10.10 14.07
N ASP A 37 -10.90 10.06 12.74
CA ASP A 37 -12.03 10.55 11.93
C ASP A 37 -13.22 9.58 11.90
N ILE A 38 -13.22 8.59 12.78
CA ILE A 38 -14.15 7.47 12.81
C ILE A 38 -14.56 7.17 14.24
N LYS A 39 -15.74 6.57 14.39
CA LYS A 39 -16.21 6.10 15.69
C LYS A 39 -15.52 4.78 16.02
N THR A 40 -14.98 4.69 17.23
CA THR A 40 -14.33 3.49 17.76
C THR A 40 -14.83 3.20 19.16
N ASN A 41 -14.78 1.93 19.55
CA ASN A 41 -15.01 1.46 20.91
C ASN A 41 -13.70 1.28 21.71
N LEU A 42 -12.55 1.53 21.09
CA LEU A 42 -11.26 1.52 21.78
C LEU A 42 -11.16 2.72 22.73
N PHE A 43 -10.33 2.56 23.74
CA PHE A 43 -10.05 3.63 24.68
C PHE A 43 -9.35 4.80 23.98
N LEU A 44 -9.91 6.00 24.12
CA LEU A 44 -9.29 7.24 23.69
C LEU A 44 -9.10 8.14 24.92
N GLN A 45 -7.93 8.75 25.04
CA GLN A 45 -7.70 9.77 26.07
C GLN A 45 -7.97 11.13 25.46
N ASP A 46 -8.96 11.85 25.98
CA ASP A 46 -9.37 13.17 25.47
C ASP A 46 -9.66 13.14 23.95
N ASP A 47 -10.41 12.13 23.49
CA ASP A 47 -10.72 11.83 22.08
C ASP A 47 -9.52 11.45 21.19
N LYS A 48 -8.33 11.25 21.74
CA LYS A 48 -7.12 10.98 20.97
C LYS A 48 -6.59 9.55 21.10
N ILE A 49 -5.96 9.08 20.02
CA ILE A 49 -5.23 7.81 19.98
C ILE A 49 -3.94 7.97 20.79
N ILE A 50 -3.76 7.09 21.78
CA ILE A 50 -2.55 7.01 22.61
C ILE A 50 -2.10 5.56 22.77
N CYS A 51 -0.97 5.31 23.46
CA CYS A 51 -0.46 3.96 23.69
C CYS A 51 -1.54 3.01 24.27
N ALA A 52 -2.34 3.52 25.22
CA ALA A 52 -3.40 2.75 25.86
C ALA A 52 -4.66 2.51 24.99
N THR A 53 -4.72 3.10 23.80
CA THR A 53 -5.75 2.77 22.79
C THR A 53 -5.53 1.37 22.24
N CYS A 54 -4.27 1.00 22.02
CA CYS A 54 -3.89 -0.31 21.49
C CYS A 54 -3.42 -1.28 22.57
N HIS A 55 -2.93 -0.77 23.71
CA HIS A 55 -2.38 -1.58 24.79
C HIS A 55 -3.18 -1.51 26.08
N GLU A 56 -3.37 -2.66 26.72
CA GLU A 56 -3.89 -2.80 28.06
C GLU A 56 -2.77 -3.31 29.00
N PRO A 57 -2.12 -2.44 29.79
CA PRO A 57 -0.92 -2.79 30.56
C PRO A 57 -1.15 -3.82 31.66
N HIS A 58 -2.41 -4.07 32.04
CA HIS A 58 -2.78 -5.07 33.04
C HIS A 58 -3.08 -6.45 32.42
N LYS A 59 -3.04 -6.56 31.08
CA LYS A 59 -3.33 -7.81 30.38
C LYS A 59 -2.15 -8.78 30.48
N THR A 60 -2.45 -10.05 30.68
CA THR A 60 -1.43 -11.11 30.82
C THR A 60 -0.96 -11.68 29.49
N THR A 61 -1.64 -11.35 28.39
CA THR A 61 -1.26 -11.79 27.04
C THR A 61 -0.01 -11.08 26.55
N LYS A 62 0.85 -11.82 25.83
CA LYS A 62 2.05 -11.25 25.19
C LYS A 62 1.68 -10.04 24.32
N GLY A 63 2.42 -8.94 24.48
CA GLY A 63 2.19 -7.69 23.76
C GLY A 63 1.06 -6.82 24.32
N MET A 64 0.29 -7.31 25.30
CA MET A 64 -0.72 -6.51 26.01
C MET A 64 -1.72 -5.82 25.08
N ILE A 65 -2.06 -6.41 23.93
CA ILE A 65 -2.97 -5.76 22.97
C ILE A 65 -4.37 -5.70 23.57
N ALA A 66 -4.99 -4.52 23.56
CA ALA A 66 -6.34 -4.29 24.06
C ALA A 66 -7.35 -5.18 23.33
N ASP A 67 -8.39 -5.62 24.04
CA ASP A 67 -9.50 -6.33 23.40
C ASP A 67 -10.20 -5.43 22.39
N SER A 68 -10.60 -6.02 21.27
CA SER A 68 -11.24 -5.30 20.17
C SER A 68 -12.50 -6.04 19.75
N SER A 69 -13.50 -5.32 19.22
CA SER A 69 -14.72 -5.93 18.67
C SER A 69 -14.52 -6.64 17.33
N ARG A 70 -13.28 -6.64 16.80
CA ARG A 70 -12.89 -7.30 15.57
C ARG A 70 -11.77 -8.31 15.86
N GLU A 71 -11.56 -9.23 14.93
CA GLU A 71 -10.48 -10.22 15.02
C GLU A 71 -9.08 -9.58 15.05
N ASN A 72 -8.97 -8.34 14.55
CA ASN A 72 -7.77 -7.55 14.50
C ASN A 72 -8.08 -6.11 14.92
N ILE A 73 -7.32 -5.56 15.87
CA ILE A 73 -7.50 -4.20 16.37
C ILE A 73 -7.38 -3.14 15.27
N CYS A 74 -6.57 -3.39 14.24
CA CYS A 74 -6.42 -2.50 13.09
C CYS A 74 -7.76 -2.26 12.38
N PHE A 75 -8.62 -3.29 12.30
CA PHE A 75 -9.93 -3.21 11.60
C PHE A 75 -10.98 -2.45 12.39
N VAL A 76 -10.74 -2.12 13.66
CA VAL A 76 -11.60 -1.16 14.35
C VAL A 76 -11.56 0.18 13.62
N CYS A 77 -10.41 0.52 13.03
CA CYS A 77 -10.22 1.76 12.29
C CYS A 77 -10.13 1.59 10.77
N HIS A 78 -9.52 0.51 10.30
CA HIS A 78 -9.22 0.25 8.89
C HIS A 78 -10.06 -0.90 8.33
N ASP A 79 -11.36 -0.91 8.64
CA ASP A 79 -12.28 -2.00 8.24
C ASP A 79 -12.28 -2.27 6.72
N SER A 80 -12.24 -1.20 5.93
CA SER A 80 -12.22 -1.27 4.47
C SER A 80 -10.99 -1.97 3.89
N GLN A 81 -9.95 -2.19 4.70
CA GLN A 81 -8.72 -2.87 4.31
C GLN A 81 -8.71 -4.35 4.71
N SER A 82 -9.76 -4.84 5.38
CA SER A 82 -9.84 -6.21 5.87
C SER A 82 -9.83 -7.27 4.77
N ALA A 83 -10.16 -6.91 3.53
CA ALA A 83 -10.14 -7.80 2.38
C ALA A 83 -8.81 -8.52 2.18
N VAL A 84 -7.68 -7.92 2.58
CA VAL A 84 -6.34 -8.52 2.49
C VAL A 84 -6.25 -9.88 3.22
N THR A 85 -7.03 -10.11 4.28
CA THR A 85 -7.00 -11.37 5.07
C THR A 85 -7.38 -12.59 4.25
N GLY A 86 -8.16 -12.40 3.18
CA GLY A 86 -8.71 -13.46 2.35
C GLY A 86 -7.95 -13.66 1.03
N THR A 87 -6.77 -13.09 0.89
CA THR A 87 -5.99 -13.11 -0.36
C THR A 87 -4.71 -13.92 -0.18
N GLU A 88 -3.97 -14.14 -1.26
CA GLU A 88 -2.59 -14.64 -1.19
C GLU A 88 -1.61 -13.67 -0.49
N HIS A 89 -2.05 -12.54 0.05
CA HIS A 89 -1.24 -11.74 0.98
C HIS A 89 -1.43 -12.16 2.45
N ASN A 90 -2.33 -13.09 2.72
CA ASN A 90 -2.36 -13.85 3.97
C ASN A 90 -1.41 -15.05 3.89
N MET A 91 -0.20 -14.87 4.41
CA MET A 91 0.88 -15.86 4.32
C MET A 91 0.57 -17.15 5.09
N THR A 92 -0.44 -17.18 5.97
CA THR A 92 -0.74 -18.33 6.83
C THR A 92 -0.97 -19.62 6.06
N ASN A 93 -1.57 -19.55 4.88
CA ASN A 93 -1.96 -20.71 4.07
C ASN A 93 -1.16 -20.83 2.76
N ILE A 94 0.05 -20.26 2.68
CA ILE A 94 0.90 -20.34 1.50
C ILE A 94 1.99 -21.37 1.71
N ASP A 95 1.90 -22.50 1.01
CA ASP A 95 2.73 -23.69 1.26
C ASP A 95 4.24 -23.42 1.20
N TYR A 96 4.67 -22.61 0.23
CA TYR A 96 6.08 -22.37 -0.08
C TYR A 96 6.71 -21.22 0.73
N VAL A 97 5.92 -20.55 1.57
CA VAL A 97 6.41 -19.50 2.47
C VAL A 97 6.95 -20.15 3.76
N ASN A 98 8.00 -19.55 4.34
CA ASN A 98 8.62 -20.07 5.56
C ASN A 98 7.69 -19.99 6.79
N GLU A 99 7.96 -20.84 7.79
CA GLU A 99 7.13 -20.96 9.00
C GLU A 99 7.14 -19.70 9.88
N GLU A 100 8.21 -18.92 9.88
CA GLU A 100 8.28 -17.66 10.63
C GLU A 100 7.26 -16.66 10.08
N LEU A 101 7.19 -16.50 8.77
CA LEU A 101 6.27 -15.57 8.11
C LEU A 101 4.82 -16.05 8.21
N LYS A 102 4.58 -17.38 8.10
CA LYS A 102 3.26 -17.97 8.38
C LYS A 102 2.79 -17.65 9.79
N LYS A 103 3.67 -17.83 10.80
CA LYS A 103 3.38 -17.52 12.19
C LYS A 103 3.07 -16.04 12.38
N LYS A 104 3.88 -15.15 11.78
CA LYS A 104 3.65 -13.70 11.82
C LYS A 104 2.30 -13.31 11.22
N SER A 105 1.95 -13.87 10.06
CA SER A 105 0.66 -13.64 9.41
C SER A 105 -0.51 -14.19 10.22
N LYS A 106 -0.32 -15.32 10.90
CA LYS A 106 -1.33 -15.93 11.78
C LYS A 106 -1.57 -15.10 13.03
N GLU A 107 -0.55 -14.42 13.55
CA GLU A 107 -0.70 -13.46 14.65
C GLU A 107 -1.48 -12.22 14.17
N ASN A 108 -1.12 -11.68 13.01
CA ASN A 108 -1.84 -10.60 12.35
C ASN A 108 -1.35 -10.46 10.89
N VAL A 109 -2.24 -10.59 9.90
CA VAL A 109 -1.86 -10.46 8.48
C VAL A 109 -1.18 -9.13 8.17
N CYS A 110 -1.60 -8.05 8.83
CA CYS A 110 -1.04 -6.72 8.62
C CYS A 110 0.43 -6.66 9.03
N TYR A 111 0.87 -7.46 10.01
CA TYR A 111 2.25 -7.44 10.50
C TYR A 111 3.28 -7.89 9.48
N VAL A 112 2.85 -8.61 8.44
CA VAL A 112 3.72 -8.99 7.33
C VAL A 112 4.35 -7.73 6.69
N CYS A 113 3.53 -6.70 6.45
CA CYS A 113 3.95 -5.45 5.80
C CYS A 113 4.07 -4.27 6.76
N HIS A 114 3.17 -4.16 7.75
CA HIS A 114 3.05 -3.06 8.70
C HIS A 114 3.52 -3.45 10.10
N LYS A 115 4.60 -2.85 10.57
CA LYS A 115 5.17 -3.03 11.91
C LYS A 115 4.87 -1.79 12.77
N PRO A 116 3.91 -1.85 13.72
CA PRO A 116 3.47 -0.68 14.48
C PRO A 116 4.56 0.03 15.28
N HIS A 117 5.58 -0.73 15.70
CA HIS A 117 6.73 -0.23 16.44
C HIS A 117 8.05 -0.62 15.76
N ASN A 118 9.02 0.27 15.81
CA ASN A 118 10.39 0.03 15.36
C ASN A 118 10.43 -0.44 13.89
N PHE A 119 9.63 0.22 13.05
CA PHE A 119 9.61 0.15 11.60
C PHE A 119 10.91 0.70 11.00
N SER A 120 11.14 0.53 9.70
CA SER A 120 12.32 1.09 9.03
C SER A 120 12.29 2.63 9.09
N GLU A 121 13.31 3.23 9.70
CA GLU A 121 13.27 4.65 10.09
C GLU A 121 13.18 5.64 8.93
N ASP A 122 13.63 5.21 7.75
CA ASP A 122 13.72 6.03 6.54
C ASP A 122 12.39 6.11 5.77
N VAL A 123 11.36 5.38 6.21
CA VAL A 123 10.07 5.28 5.51
C VAL A 123 8.90 5.45 6.46
N ASN A 124 7.97 6.32 6.07
CA ASN A 124 6.64 6.39 6.67
C ASN A 124 5.85 5.10 6.29
N PHE A 125 4.60 4.91 6.74
CA PHE A 125 3.77 3.69 6.50
C PHE A 125 3.99 2.47 7.41
N MET A 126 4.73 2.59 8.51
CA MET A 126 5.03 1.45 9.39
C MET A 126 5.72 0.29 8.64
N TRP A 127 6.52 0.57 7.61
CA TRP A 127 7.04 -0.49 6.74
C TRP A 127 7.96 -1.46 7.50
N ALA A 128 7.69 -2.76 7.39
CA ALA A 128 8.36 -3.80 8.17
C ALA A 128 9.76 -4.18 7.66
N PHE A 129 10.09 -3.82 6.43
CA PHE A 129 11.35 -4.17 5.77
C PHE A 129 12.29 -2.97 5.73
N LYS A 130 13.60 -3.23 5.72
CA LYS A 130 14.58 -2.17 5.49
C LYS A 130 14.52 -1.72 4.04
N GLN A 131 14.59 -0.41 3.83
CA GLN A 131 14.72 0.15 2.50
C GLN A 131 16.08 -0.25 1.90
N LYS A 132 16.13 -0.52 0.60
CA LYS A 132 17.42 -0.56 -0.12
C LYS A 132 17.72 0.88 -0.58
N THR A 133 18.98 1.27 -0.59
CA THR A 133 19.32 2.70 -0.77
C THR A 133 19.21 3.18 -2.21
N ASP A 134 19.05 2.26 -3.17
CA ASP A 134 19.35 2.52 -4.57
C ASP A 134 18.09 2.48 -5.47
N GLU A 135 16.96 1.97 -4.97
CA GLU A 135 15.71 1.87 -5.73
C GLU A 135 14.61 2.79 -5.18
N PRO A 136 13.70 3.30 -6.04
CA PRO A 136 12.56 4.06 -5.56
C PRO A 136 11.69 3.18 -4.64
N PHE A 137 11.42 3.65 -3.42
CA PHE A 137 10.57 2.97 -2.44
C PHE A 137 9.21 2.55 -3.01
N ALA A 138 8.65 3.33 -3.94
CA ALA A 138 7.42 2.98 -4.64
C ALA A 138 7.47 1.59 -5.32
N PHE A 139 8.63 1.14 -5.79
CA PHE A 139 8.82 -0.21 -6.33
C PHE A 139 9.25 -1.20 -5.23
N GLU A 140 10.09 -0.77 -4.30
CA GLU A 140 10.61 -1.63 -3.23
C GLU A 140 9.52 -2.22 -2.33
N ILE A 141 8.42 -1.50 -2.09
CA ILE A 141 7.28 -2.02 -1.32
C ILE A 141 6.84 -3.39 -1.86
N CYS A 142 6.84 -3.55 -3.19
CA CYS A 142 6.45 -4.79 -3.84
C CYS A 142 7.63 -5.76 -3.92
N PHE A 143 8.81 -5.29 -4.34
CA PHE A 143 9.98 -6.13 -4.61
C PHE A 143 10.68 -6.66 -3.36
N ASN A 144 10.40 -6.11 -2.17
CA ASN A 144 10.83 -6.69 -0.90
C ASN A 144 10.28 -8.11 -0.69
N CYS A 145 9.16 -8.45 -1.33
CA CYS A 145 8.62 -9.81 -1.34
C CYS A 145 8.61 -10.42 -2.74
N HIS A 146 8.24 -9.67 -3.77
CA HIS A 146 8.18 -10.14 -5.16
C HIS A 146 9.56 -10.09 -5.82
N SER A 147 10.54 -10.78 -5.26
CA SER A 147 11.88 -10.96 -5.84
C SER A 147 12.33 -12.41 -5.71
N ASP A 148 13.39 -12.78 -6.42
CA ASP A 148 13.93 -14.14 -6.42
C ASP A 148 14.26 -14.68 -5.02
N GLU A 149 14.61 -13.77 -4.09
CA GLU A 149 14.94 -14.10 -2.69
C GLU A 149 13.79 -13.79 -1.72
N GLY A 150 12.71 -13.16 -2.19
CA GLY A 150 11.58 -12.73 -1.38
C GLY A 150 10.49 -13.79 -1.22
N ALA A 151 9.56 -13.56 -0.29
CA ALA A 151 8.45 -14.50 -0.02
C ALA A 151 7.50 -14.71 -1.22
N GLY A 152 7.47 -13.77 -2.16
CA GLY A 152 6.66 -13.79 -3.37
C GLY A 152 7.44 -14.20 -4.63
N TYR A 153 8.56 -14.94 -4.49
CA TYR A 153 9.43 -15.32 -5.62
C TYR A 153 8.73 -16.07 -6.77
N LYS A 154 7.56 -16.67 -6.53
CA LYS A 154 6.77 -17.33 -7.58
C LYS A 154 5.91 -16.37 -8.42
N LYS A 155 5.80 -15.11 -8.00
CA LYS A 155 4.91 -14.09 -8.60
C LYS A 155 5.69 -12.80 -8.88
N VAL A 156 6.93 -12.91 -9.36
CA VAL A 156 7.75 -11.76 -9.78
C VAL A 156 7.32 -11.34 -11.19
N PRO A 157 6.89 -10.08 -11.41
CA PRO A 157 6.52 -9.63 -12.75
C PRO A 157 7.76 -9.50 -13.66
N GLU A 158 7.74 -10.14 -14.83
CA GLU A 158 8.82 -10.04 -15.81
C GLU A 158 8.95 -8.63 -16.42
N VAL A 159 7.82 -7.92 -16.54
CA VAL A 159 7.77 -6.56 -17.05
C VAL A 159 6.89 -5.72 -16.15
N TYR A 160 7.39 -4.59 -15.66
CA TYR A 160 6.69 -3.76 -14.66
C TYR A 160 6.86 -2.26 -14.92
N ASP A 161 7.80 -1.87 -15.76
CA ASP A 161 8.12 -0.49 -16.05
C ASP A 161 7.20 0.11 -17.12
N HIS A 162 6.83 1.37 -16.85
CA HIS A 162 6.23 2.26 -17.83
C HIS A 162 7.26 3.34 -18.19
N ASP A 163 7.22 3.81 -19.44
CA ASP A 163 8.15 4.81 -19.95
C ASP A 163 8.15 6.09 -19.07
N LYS A 164 9.35 6.63 -18.83
CA LYS A 164 9.61 7.86 -18.05
C LYS A 164 9.14 9.12 -18.78
N ILE A 165 8.61 9.00 -20.01
CA ILE A 165 7.99 10.09 -20.77
C ILE A 165 6.95 10.87 -19.97
N PHE A 166 6.38 10.28 -18.91
CA PHE A 166 5.46 10.98 -18.02
C PHE A 166 6.07 12.27 -17.46
N LYS A 167 7.38 12.33 -17.16
CA LYS A 167 8.04 13.52 -16.55
C LYS A 167 7.86 14.83 -17.32
N ILE A 168 7.59 14.77 -18.63
CA ILE A 168 7.39 15.94 -19.51
C ILE A 168 5.93 16.14 -19.91
N PHE A 169 5.00 15.35 -19.35
CA PHE A 169 3.58 15.41 -19.68
C PHE A 169 2.92 16.68 -19.14
N PRO A 170 2.05 17.38 -19.89
CA PRO A 170 1.31 18.53 -19.41
C PRO A 170 0.16 18.12 -18.45
N TYR A 171 -0.36 19.07 -17.68
CA TYR A 171 -1.54 18.86 -16.80
C TYR A 171 -1.40 17.73 -15.75
N ARG A 172 -0.17 17.48 -15.29
CA ARG A 172 0.11 16.41 -14.32
C ARG A 172 -0.65 16.54 -13.00
N GLU A 173 -1.06 17.74 -12.61
CA GLU A 173 -1.86 17.94 -11.39
C GLU A 173 -3.25 17.27 -11.49
N HIS A 174 -3.88 17.28 -12.68
CA HIS A 174 -5.15 16.58 -12.92
C HIS A 174 -5.05 15.06 -12.72
N TYR A 175 -3.86 14.49 -12.94
CA TYR A 175 -3.61 13.05 -12.84
C TYR A 175 -2.79 12.67 -11.61
N LYS A 176 -2.59 13.61 -10.69
CA LYS A 176 -1.74 13.42 -9.52
C LYS A 176 -2.08 12.15 -8.73
N GLU A 177 -3.37 11.82 -8.61
CA GLU A 177 -3.86 10.63 -7.89
C GLU A 177 -3.39 9.28 -8.47
N TYR A 178 -2.86 9.27 -9.70
CA TYR A 178 -2.32 8.09 -10.37
C TYR A 178 -0.79 8.03 -10.40
N LEU A 179 -0.11 9.02 -9.82
CA LEU A 179 1.34 9.18 -9.89
C LEU A 179 1.97 9.15 -8.51
N TYR A 180 3.11 8.48 -8.41
CA TYR A 180 3.80 8.28 -7.15
C TYR A 180 5.25 8.77 -7.22
N SER A 181 5.70 9.47 -6.18
CA SER A 181 7.09 9.86 -6.01
C SER A 181 7.98 8.65 -5.75
N ASN A 182 9.29 8.86 -5.68
CA ASN A 182 10.20 7.77 -5.33
C ASN A 182 9.92 7.24 -3.92
N GLU A 183 9.42 8.09 -3.02
CA GLU A 183 9.07 7.80 -1.64
C GLU A 183 7.68 7.13 -1.51
N GLY A 184 7.01 6.83 -2.64
CA GLY A 184 5.71 6.18 -2.66
C GLY A 184 4.53 7.10 -2.32
N GLU A 185 4.75 8.42 -2.30
CA GLU A 185 3.71 9.41 -2.02
C GLU A 185 3.01 9.86 -3.30
N VAL A 186 1.71 10.16 -3.21
CA VAL A 186 0.94 10.71 -4.33
C VAL A 186 1.51 12.08 -4.74
N SER A 187 1.99 12.20 -5.97
CA SER A 187 2.70 13.39 -6.41
C SER A 187 2.55 13.66 -7.90
N ALA A 188 2.19 14.89 -8.25
CA ALA A 188 2.17 15.35 -9.64
C ALA A 188 3.59 15.41 -10.25
N ALA A 189 4.66 15.26 -9.47
CA ALA A 189 6.04 15.08 -9.96
C ALA A 189 6.44 13.59 -10.09
N GLY A 190 5.55 12.68 -9.67
CA GLY A 190 5.75 11.24 -9.66
C GLY A 190 5.73 10.55 -11.03
N SER A 191 5.80 9.23 -11.01
CA SER A 191 5.72 8.39 -12.20
C SER A 191 4.63 7.33 -12.05
N ILE A 192 4.35 6.61 -13.12
CA ILE A 192 3.53 5.41 -13.06
C ILE A 192 4.34 4.33 -12.35
N THR A 193 3.80 3.80 -11.26
CA THR A 193 4.42 2.76 -10.42
C THR A 193 3.41 1.63 -10.18
N CYS A 194 3.77 0.62 -9.40
CA CYS A 194 2.87 -0.48 -9.05
C CYS A 194 1.54 0.04 -8.45
N GLN A 195 1.61 1.06 -7.59
CA GLN A 195 0.48 1.66 -6.89
C GLN A 195 -0.50 2.41 -7.80
N THR A 196 -0.06 2.76 -9.01
CA THR A 196 -0.95 3.35 -10.02
C THR A 196 -2.10 2.38 -10.30
N CYS A 197 -1.77 1.09 -10.50
CA CYS A 197 -2.72 0.05 -10.86
C CYS A 197 -3.14 -0.82 -9.67
N HIS A 198 -2.26 -1.05 -8.69
CA HIS A 198 -2.51 -1.95 -7.56
C HIS A 198 -2.73 -1.19 -6.25
N ASN A 199 -3.62 -1.71 -5.40
CA ASN A 199 -3.76 -1.30 -4.00
C ASN A 199 -3.83 -2.56 -3.13
N PRO A 200 -2.78 -2.90 -2.34
CA PRO A 200 -2.73 -4.14 -1.55
C PRO A 200 -3.86 -4.27 -0.52
N HIS A 201 -4.66 -3.23 -0.30
CA HIS A 201 -5.83 -3.25 0.58
C HIS A 201 -7.17 -3.47 -0.14
N VAL A 202 -7.20 -3.45 -1.49
CA VAL A 202 -8.43 -3.56 -2.29
C VAL A 202 -8.27 -4.70 -3.28
N TRP A 203 -8.91 -5.85 -3.04
CA TRP A 203 -8.76 -7.04 -3.90
C TRP A 203 -9.23 -6.82 -5.35
N LYS A 204 -10.40 -6.19 -5.50
CA LYS A 204 -11.02 -5.79 -6.77
C LYS A 204 -12.04 -4.69 -6.52
N GLU A 205 -12.56 -4.06 -7.57
CA GLU A 205 -13.64 -3.09 -7.46
C GLU A 205 -14.89 -3.69 -6.79
N GLY A 206 -15.46 -2.97 -5.81
CA GLY A 206 -16.66 -3.41 -5.08
C GLY A 206 -16.40 -4.51 -4.06
N ALA A 207 -15.13 -4.87 -3.81
CA ALA A 207 -14.74 -5.86 -2.82
C ALA A 207 -14.29 -5.25 -1.48
N GLU A 208 -14.57 -3.97 -1.23
CA GLU A 208 -14.29 -3.33 0.03
C GLU A 208 -15.05 -4.03 1.17
N ASN A 209 -14.37 -4.36 2.26
CA ASN A 209 -14.92 -5.13 3.39
C ASN A 209 -15.37 -6.57 3.07
N LEU A 210 -15.00 -7.14 1.91
CA LEU A 210 -15.24 -8.56 1.67
C LEU A 210 -14.26 -9.42 2.47
N HIS A 211 -14.79 -10.20 3.41
CA HIS A 211 -14.04 -11.27 4.06
C HIS A 211 -14.08 -12.51 3.18
N PHE A 212 -12.99 -12.81 2.47
CA PHE A 212 -12.87 -14.11 1.81
C PHE A 212 -12.53 -15.18 2.84
N THR A 213 -13.20 -16.33 2.74
CA THR A 213 -13.00 -17.46 3.65
C THR A 213 -11.80 -18.33 3.29
N GLU A 214 -11.25 -18.14 2.09
CA GLU A 214 -10.13 -18.91 1.55
C GLU A 214 -9.15 -17.98 0.82
N ASN A 215 -7.85 -18.30 0.87
CA ASN A 215 -6.81 -17.59 0.13
C ASN A 215 -7.07 -17.69 -1.37
N THR A 216 -7.62 -16.62 -1.95
CA THR A 216 -7.95 -16.59 -3.38
C THR A 216 -6.73 -16.13 -4.19
N ASP A 217 -6.32 -16.92 -5.20
CA ASP A 217 -5.28 -16.52 -6.17
C ASP A 217 -5.81 -15.46 -7.14
N GLY A 218 -4.89 -14.62 -7.58
CA GLY A 218 -5.11 -13.48 -8.43
C GLY A 218 -5.25 -13.79 -9.93
N ASP A 219 -6.06 -13.02 -10.65
CA ASP A 219 -6.14 -12.99 -12.12
C ASP A 219 -6.14 -11.53 -12.67
N GLU A 220 -6.32 -11.37 -13.99
CA GLU A 220 -6.32 -10.08 -14.69
C GLU A 220 -7.49 -9.13 -14.33
N LYS A 221 -8.46 -9.61 -13.54
CA LYS A 221 -9.63 -8.85 -13.10
C LYS A 221 -9.60 -8.58 -11.59
N ASN A 222 -8.72 -9.23 -10.85
CA ASN A 222 -8.57 -9.04 -9.40
C ASN A 222 -7.10 -8.74 -9.06
N SER A 223 -6.39 -9.43 -8.16
CA SER A 223 -4.97 -9.15 -7.90
C SER A 223 -4.68 -7.72 -7.45
N PHE A 224 -5.55 -7.17 -6.62
CA PHE A 224 -5.43 -5.82 -6.06
C PHE A 224 -5.67 -4.67 -7.05
N LEU A 225 -6.33 -4.91 -8.18
CA LEU A 225 -6.46 -3.93 -9.26
C LEU A 225 -7.46 -2.78 -8.95
N LYS A 226 -6.98 -1.55 -9.14
CA LYS A 226 -7.76 -0.31 -9.23
C LYS A 226 -8.39 -0.20 -10.63
N GLN A 227 -9.42 -0.99 -10.92
CA GLN A 227 -9.96 -1.16 -12.28
C GLN A 227 -10.31 0.16 -13.01
N LYS A 228 -10.77 1.20 -12.29
CA LYS A 228 -11.10 2.52 -12.85
C LYS A 228 -9.93 3.25 -13.50
N VAL A 229 -8.68 2.91 -13.15
CA VAL A 229 -7.46 3.53 -13.69
C VAL A 229 -7.39 3.36 -15.20
N SER A 230 -7.73 2.16 -15.71
CA SER A 230 -7.70 1.88 -17.14
C SER A 230 -8.54 2.87 -17.94
N GLY A 231 -9.80 3.08 -17.53
CA GLY A 231 -10.76 3.94 -18.21
C GLY A 231 -10.60 5.44 -17.96
N LYS A 232 -9.96 5.85 -16.86
CA LYS A 232 -9.81 7.26 -16.47
C LYS A 232 -8.42 7.86 -16.74
N PHE A 233 -7.39 7.03 -16.73
CA PHE A 233 -6.00 7.46 -16.80
C PHE A 233 -5.28 6.88 -18.01
N CYS A 234 -5.34 5.56 -18.23
CA CYS A 234 -4.59 4.93 -19.33
C CYS A 234 -5.16 5.31 -20.71
N THR A 235 -6.49 5.38 -20.84
CA THR A 235 -7.20 5.78 -22.08
C THR A 235 -6.90 7.21 -22.52
N VAL A 236 -6.46 8.09 -21.61
CA VAL A 236 -6.05 9.46 -21.97
C VAL A 236 -4.95 9.41 -23.03
N CYS A 237 -3.93 8.58 -22.79
CA CYS A 237 -2.81 8.42 -23.71
C CYS A 237 -3.08 7.35 -24.78
N HIS A 238 -3.62 6.20 -24.36
CA HIS A 238 -3.71 5.01 -25.21
C HIS A 238 -5.05 4.85 -25.96
N GLY A 239 -6.02 5.72 -25.71
CA GLY A 239 -7.34 5.65 -26.35
C GLY A 239 -8.02 4.31 -26.08
N GLU A 240 -8.63 3.74 -27.12
CA GLU A 240 -9.33 2.45 -27.05
C GLU A 240 -8.42 1.27 -26.66
N GLU A 241 -7.12 1.35 -26.95
CA GLU A 241 -6.14 0.33 -26.57
C GLU A 241 -5.88 0.29 -25.06
N GLY A 242 -6.22 1.37 -24.32
CA GLY A 242 -5.85 1.53 -22.91
C GLY A 242 -6.29 0.37 -22.02
N LYS A 243 -7.47 -0.21 -22.27
CA LYS A 243 -7.94 -1.38 -21.52
C LYS A 243 -7.11 -2.63 -21.83
N THR A 244 -6.89 -2.92 -23.11
CA THR A 244 -6.09 -4.09 -23.52
C THR A 244 -4.66 -4.00 -22.99
N LEU A 245 -4.05 -2.82 -23.04
CA LEU A 245 -2.72 -2.58 -22.50
C LEU A 245 -2.65 -2.76 -20.98
N PHE A 246 -3.72 -2.37 -20.27
CA PHE A 246 -3.84 -2.59 -18.83
C PHE A 246 -3.94 -4.09 -18.49
N ASP A 247 -4.87 -4.81 -19.13
CA ASP A 247 -5.09 -6.24 -18.88
C ASP A 247 -3.85 -7.10 -19.24
N LYS A 248 -3.04 -6.64 -20.20
CA LYS A 248 -1.83 -7.32 -20.70
C LYS A 248 -0.53 -6.66 -20.24
N TYR A 249 -0.58 -5.82 -19.21
CA TYR A 249 0.56 -4.97 -18.85
C TYR A 249 1.84 -5.75 -18.54
N HIS A 250 1.70 -6.89 -17.83
CA HIS A 250 2.79 -7.79 -17.45
C HIS A 250 3.06 -8.92 -18.46
N ASP A 251 2.31 -9.02 -19.56
CA ASP A 251 2.48 -10.07 -20.57
C ASP A 251 3.65 -9.73 -21.51
N LYS A 252 4.79 -10.38 -21.29
CA LYS A 252 6.02 -10.16 -22.07
C LYS A 252 5.82 -10.47 -23.55
N ASN A 253 5.15 -11.58 -23.89
CA ASN A 253 4.92 -11.98 -25.28
C ASN A 253 4.05 -10.95 -26.00
N TYR A 254 3.00 -10.46 -25.34
CA TYR A 254 2.19 -9.38 -25.86
C TYR A 254 3.03 -8.11 -26.06
N ARG A 255 3.87 -7.71 -25.09
CA ARG A 255 4.71 -6.51 -25.22
C ARG A 255 5.75 -6.61 -26.33
N ASP A 256 6.34 -7.77 -26.53
CA ASP A 256 7.36 -8.02 -27.56
C ASP A 256 6.76 -8.13 -28.96
N GLY A 257 5.53 -8.64 -29.07
CA GLY A 257 4.79 -8.73 -30.33
C GLY A 257 4.23 -7.40 -30.84
N ARG A 258 4.27 -6.32 -30.04
CA ARG A 258 3.81 -5.00 -30.48
C ARG A 258 4.81 -4.34 -31.41
N GLU A 259 4.33 -3.76 -32.50
CA GLU A 259 5.13 -2.90 -33.38
C GLU A 259 5.46 -1.59 -32.65
N LYS A 260 6.65 -1.51 -32.05
CA LYS A 260 7.12 -0.32 -31.29
C LYS A 260 7.68 0.79 -32.19
N LYS A 261 7.87 0.52 -33.49
CA LYS A 261 8.44 1.50 -34.44
C LYS A 261 7.33 2.35 -35.04
N LEU A 262 7.03 3.45 -34.38
CA LEU A 262 6.20 4.51 -34.96
C LEU A 262 7.08 5.35 -35.90
N ASN A 263 6.61 5.58 -37.12
CA ASN A 263 7.18 6.63 -37.94
C ASN A 263 6.78 8.02 -37.38
N GLU A 264 7.50 9.06 -37.77
CA GLU A 264 7.32 10.42 -37.24
C GLU A 264 5.88 10.93 -37.40
N LYS A 265 5.24 10.63 -38.54
CA LYS A 265 3.84 11.01 -38.80
C LYS A 265 2.88 10.36 -37.81
N GLU A 266 3.07 9.07 -37.53
CA GLU A 266 2.23 8.33 -36.59
C GLU A 266 2.45 8.81 -35.14
N LEU A 267 3.70 9.11 -34.78
CA LEU A 267 4.01 9.69 -33.47
C LEU A 267 3.33 11.05 -33.29
N LEU A 268 3.44 11.95 -34.28
CA LEU A 268 2.81 13.27 -34.23
C LEU A 268 1.28 13.17 -34.17
N LYS A 269 0.68 12.26 -34.94
CA LYS A 269 -0.75 11.98 -34.89
C LYS A 269 -1.20 11.56 -33.49
N ARG A 270 -0.48 10.62 -32.86
CA ARG A 270 -0.78 10.17 -31.50
C ARG A 270 -0.65 11.30 -30.48
N LEU A 271 0.41 12.11 -30.55
CA LEU A 271 0.57 13.26 -29.66
C LEU A 271 -0.57 14.29 -29.82
N TYR A 272 -1.04 14.52 -31.05
CA TYR A 272 -2.20 15.36 -31.31
C TYR A 272 -3.47 14.80 -30.69
N GLU A 273 -3.77 13.52 -30.89
CA GLU A 273 -4.95 12.86 -30.31
C GLU A 273 -4.93 12.89 -28.77
N ILE A 274 -3.75 12.71 -28.17
CA ILE A 274 -3.56 12.83 -26.71
C ILE A 274 -3.90 14.25 -26.26
N ARG A 275 -3.38 15.27 -26.95
CA ARG A 275 -3.69 16.67 -26.64
C ARG A 275 -5.18 16.97 -26.74
N GLU A 276 -5.85 16.52 -27.80
CA GLU A 276 -7.30 16.72 -27.96
C GLU A 276 -8.11 16.07 -26.82
N ARG A 277 -7.74 14.84 -26.41
CA ARG A 277 -8.39 14.19 -25.25
C ARG A 277 -8.16 14.97 -23.96
N LEU A 278 -6.94 15.47 -23.74
CA LEU A 278 -6.61 16.31 -22.59
C LEU A 278 -7.41 17.63 -22.58
N GLU A 279 -7.57 18.28 -23.73
CA GLU A 279 -8.29 19.55 -23.86
C GLU A 279 -9.82 19.35 -23.78
N GLY A 280 -10.35 18.26 -24.33
CA GLY A 280 -11.77 17.92 -24.26
C GLY A 280 -12.25 17.54 -22.85
N MET A 281 -11.38 17.01 -21.99
CA MET A 281 -11.72 16.72 -20.59
C MET A 281 -11.83 17.98 -19.73
N LYS A 282 -11.06 19.04 -20.02
CA LYS A 282 -11.17 20.36 -19.35
C LYS A 282 -12.51 21.06 -19.57
N GLN A 283 -13.26 20.72 -20.63
CA GLN A 283 -14.54 21.36 -20.94
C GLN A 283 -15.74 20.66 -20.28
N ASN A 284 -15.51 19.51 -19.63
CA ASN A 284 -16.55 18.69 -18.98
C ASN A 284 -16.46 18.69 -17.44
N GLU A 285 -15.60 19.52 -16.86
CA GLU A 285 -15.55 19.87 -15.43
C GLU A 285 -16.27 21.20 -15.18
#